data_AF-A0A6J4JSJ1-F1
#
_entry.id   AF-A0A6J4JSJ1-F1
#
_cell.length_a   1.000
_cell.length_b   1.000
_cell.length_c   1.000
_cell.angle_alpha   90.00
_cell.angle_beta   90.00
_cell.angle_gamma   90.00
#
_symmetry.space_group_name_H-M   'P 1'
#
loop_
_entity.id
_entity.type
_entity.pdbx_description
1 polymer ?
#
loop_
_entity_poly.entity_id
_entity_poly.type
_entity_poly.pdbx_seq_one_letter_code
_entity_poly.pdbx_strand_id
1 'polypeptide(L)'
;MTITDIYEAAKARGLVRSLRQFSTHFLGMAPNHAADTGLARCSADALLRLYRRLGELRQPDLQARAFGCLLASERQDGDTRAVRR
;
A
#
# COMPACT_ATOMS: atom_id res chain seq x y z
N MET A 1 8.93 2.94 7.74
CA MET A 1 7.75 2.06 7.76
C MET A 1 7.25 1.89 6.34
N THR A 2 6.95 0.66 5.94
CA THR A 2 6.78 0.23 4.54
C THR A 2 5.42 -0.43 4.33
N ILE A 3 5.01 -0.61 3.07
CA ILE A 3 3.79 -1.36 2.72
C ILE A 3 3.88 -2.83 3.16
N THR A 4 5.10 -3.39 3.21
CA THR A 4 5.36 -4.72 3.79
C THR A 4 4.91 -4.80 5.25
N ASP A 5 5.17 -3.76 6.04
CA ASP A 5 4.74 -3.71 7.45
C ASP A 5 3.21 -3.69 7.58
N ILE A 6 2.52 -3.05 6.63
CA ILE A 6 1.06 -3.03 6.56
C ILE A 6 0.52 -4.42 6.18
N TYR A 7 1.16 -5.09 5.22
CA TYR A 7 0.80 -6.46 4.83
C TYR A 7 0.94 -7.44 6.00
N GLU A 8 2.09 -7.45 6.69
CA GLU A 8 2.31 -8.37 7.82
C GLU A 8 1.34 -8.09 8.97
N ALA A 9 1.04 -6.82 9.25
CA ALA A 9 0.04 -6.47 10.25
C ALA A 9 -1.38 -6.90 9.84
N ALA A 10 -1.76 -6.73 8.58
CA ALA A 10 -3.05 -7.18 8.05
C ALA A 10 -3.17 -8.71 8.11
N LYS A 11 -2.07 -9.43 7.82
CA LYS A 11 -2.00 -10.89 7.92
C LYS A 11 -2.12 -11.37 9.36
N ALA A 12 -1.40 -10.76 10.30
CA ALA A 12 -1.47 -11.10 11.72
C ALA A 12 -2.89 -10.91 12.30
N ARG A 13 -3.68 -9.98 11.73
CA ARG A 13 -5.09 -9.74 12.09
C ARG A 13 -6.08 -10.62 11.36
N GLY A 14 -5.62 -11.51 10.48
CA GLY A 14 -6.48 -12.37 9.67
C GLY A 14 -7.27 -11.65 8.57
N LEU A 15 -6.93 -10.40 8.25
CA LEU A 15 -7.59 -9.62 7.18
C LEU A 15 -7.21 -10.11 5.78
N VAL A 16 -6.01 -10.70 5.65
CA VAL A 16 -5.52 -11.35 4.44
C VAL A 16 -4.75 -12.61 4.78
N ARG A 17 -4.75 -13.58 3.87
CA ARG A 17 -4.05 -14.86 4.03
C ARG A 17 -2.76 -14.95 3.21
N SER A 18 -2.64 -14.16 2.15
CA SER A 18 -1.52 -14.21 1.22
C SER A 18 -1.25 -12.86 0.56
N LEU A 19 -0.03 -12.71 0.02
CA LEU A 19 0.34 -11.56 -0.81
C LEU A 19 -0.54 -11.42 -2.06
N ARG A 20 -1.00 -12.55 -2.60
CA ARG A 20 -1.92 -12.57 -3.72
C ARG A 20 -3.25 -11.92 -3.36
N GLN A 21 -3.83 -12.32 -2.23
CA GLN A 21 -5.08 -11.75 -1.74
C GLN A 21 -4.91 -10.28 -1.39
N PHE A 22 -3.78 -9.90 -0.79
CA PHE A 22 -3.47 -8.50 -0.50
C PHE A 22 -3.40 -7.66 -1.79
N SER A 23 -2.72 -8.17 -2.82
CA SER A 23 -2.60 -7.49 -4.12
C SER A 23 -3.96 -7.23 -4.76
N THR A 24 -4.85 -8.22 -4.77
CA THR A 24 -6.16 -8.07 -5.42
C THR A 24 -7.15 -7.29 -4.55
N HIS A 25 -7.28 -7.61 -3.27
CA HIS A 25 -8.36 -7.08 -2.43
C HIS A 25 -8.05 -5.74 -1.78
N PHE A 26 -6.76 -5.42 -1.55
CA PHE A 26 -6.37 -4.17 -0.92
C PHE A 26 -5.75 -3.19 -1.91
N LEU A 27 -4.87 -3.68 -2.81
CA LEU A 27 -4.23 -2.81 -3.80
C LEU A 27 -5.05 -2.67 -5.09
N GLY A 28 -5.99 -3.59 -5.35
CA GLY A 28 -6.75 -3.61 -6.61
C GLY A 28 -5.86 -3.87 -7.83
N MET A 29 -4.77 -4.61 -7.64
CA MET A 29 -3.75 -4.91 -8.64
C MET A 29 -3.84 -6.38 -9.06
N ALA A 30 -3.06 -6.75 -10.09
CA ALA A 30 -2.97 -8.13 -10.54
C ALA A 30 -2.51 -9.07 -9.39
N PRO A 31 -2.93 -10.36 -9.39
CA PRO A 31 -2.69 -11.28 -8.28
C PRO A 31 -1.22 -11.46 -7.90
N ASN A 32 -0.31 -11.37 -8.87
CA ASN A 32 1.12 -11.55 -8.65
C ASN A 32 1.87 -10.22 -8.51
N HIS A 33 1.19 -9.06 -8.62
CA HIS A 33 1.85 -7.76 -8.65
C HIS A 33 2.76 -7.50 -7.44
N ALA A 34 2.32 -7.78 -6.21
CA ALA A 34 3.19 -7.63 -5.04
C ALA A 34 4.36 -8.62 -5.00
N ALA A 35 4.20 -9.80 -5.59
CA ALA A 35 5.26 -10.79 -5.68
C ALA A 35 6.31 -10.42 -6.75
N ASP A 36 5.84 -9.91 -7.90
CA ASP A 36 6.69 -9.61 -9.06
C ASP A 36 7.41 -8.26 -8.92
N THR A 37 6.73 -7.25 -8.37
CA THR A 37 7.22 -5.86 -8.32
C THR A 37 7.76 -5.47 -6.95
N GLY A 38 7.47 -6.27 -5.93
CA GLY A 38 7.70 -5.95 -4.52
C GLY A 38 6.74 -4.86 -4.01
N LEU A 39 6.43 -4.92 -2.71
CA LEU A 39 5.56 -3.95 -2.05
C LEU A 39 6.19 -2.55 -1.88
N ALA A 40 7.46 -2.36 -2.27
CA ALA A 40 8.14 -1.07 -2.16
C ALA A 40 7.73 -0.05 -3.24
N ARG A 41 7.06 -0.48 -4.33
CA ARG A 41 6.78 0.34 -5.52
C ARG A 41 5.29 0.42 -5.88
N CYS A 42 4.40 0.35 -4.90
CA CYS A 42 2.97 0.54 -5.18
C CYS A 42 2.71 1.97 -5.68
N SER A 43 1.90 2.09 -6.73
CA SER A 43 1.46 3.39 -7.23
C SER A 43 0.60 4.14 -6.18
N ALA A 44 0.50 5.46 -6.32
CA ALA A 44 -0.37 6.29 -5.48
C ALA A 44 -1.84 5.79 -5.51
N ASP A 45 -2.33 5.34 -6.67
CA ASP A 45 -3.67 4.74 -6.80
C ASP A 45 -3.83 3.46 -5.98
N ALA A 46 -2.83 2.58 -5.98
CA ALA A 46 -2.86 1.36 -5.17
C ALA A 46 -2.84 1.68 -3.67
N LEU A 47 -2.07 2.69 -3.27
CA LEU A 47 -2.02 3.21 -1.90
C LEU A 47 -3.36 3.85 -1.47
N LEU A 48 -4.03 4.57 -2.36
CA LEU A 48 -5.34 5.15 -2.10
C LEU A 48 -6.42 4.06 -1.93
N ARG A 49 -6.39 3.01 -2.76
CA ARG A 49 -7.27 1.85 -2.62
C ARG A 49 -7.04 1.14 -1.28
N LEU A 50 -5.78 0.93 -0.90
CA LEU A 50 -5.40 0.36 0.39
C LEU A 50 -5.96 1.19 1.56
N TYR A 51 -5.76 2.51 1.53
CA TYR A 51 -6.27 3.44 2.53
C TYR A 51 -7.81 3.34 2.68
N ARG A 52 -8.55 3.37 1.56
CA ARG A 52 -10.01 3.27 1.58
C ARG A 52 -10.48 1.95 2.16
N ARG A 53 -9.90 0.84 1.72
CA ARG A 53 -10.28 -0.50 2.17
C ARG A 53 -10.05 -0.71 3.66
N LEU A 54 -8.95 -0.16 4.20
CA LEU A 54 -8.68 -0.22 5.64
C LEU A 54 -9.67 0.61 6.45
N GLY A 55 -10.15 1.73 5.91
CA GLY A 55 -11.24 2.51 6.50
C GLY A 55 -12.57 1.74 6.54
N GLU A 56 -12.94 1.08 5.45
CA GLU A 56 -14.13 0.23 5.37
C GLU A 56 -14.09 -0.93 6.39
N LEU A 57 -12.91 -1.51 6.61
CA LEU A 57 -12.67 -2.57 7.59
C LEU A 57 -12.44 -2.05 9.02
N ARG A 58 -12.61 -0.74 9.25
CA ARG A 58 -12.43 -0.06 10.54
C ARG A 58 -11.07 -0.38 11.18
N GLN A 59 -10.00 -0.31 10.39
CA GLN A 59 -8.61 -0.49 10.82
C GLN A 59 -7.90 0.88 10.88
N PRO A 60 -8.21 1.74 11.86
CA PRO A 60 -7.79 3.15 11.85
C PRO A 60 -6.26 3.31 11.91
N ASP A 61 -5.58 2.43 12.64
CA ASP A 61 -4.14 2.47 12.75
C ASP A 61 -3.47 2.11 11.42
N LEU A 62 -3.88 1.01 10.77
CA LEU A 62 -3.35 0.63 9.46
C LEU A 62 -3.72 1.64 8.38
N GLN A 63 -4.91 2.23 8.47
CA GLN A 63 -5.35 3.29 7.57
C GLN A 63 -4.43 4.52 7.68
N ALA A 64 -4.07 4.95 8.90
CA ALA A 64 -3.11 6.03 9.11
C ALA A 64 -1.72 5.68 8.55
N ARG A 65 -1.28 4.43 8.68
CA ARG A 65 -0.01 3.96 8.09
C ARG A 65 -0.04 4.03 6.56
N ALA A 66 -1.12 3.57 5.93
CA ALA A 66 -1.30 3.63 4.49
C ALA A 66 -1.31 5.08 3.97
N PHE A 67 -1.94 5.99 4.72
CA PHE A 67 -1.92 7.41 4.41
C PHE A 67 -0.50 8.01 4.49
N GLY A 68 0.29 7.62 5.49
CA GLY A 68 1.70 8.01 5.58
C GLY A 68 2.52 7.55 4.36
N CYS A 69 2.28 6.34 3.85
CA CYS A 69 2.92 5.86 2.63
C CYS A 69 2.51 6.69 1.39
N LEU A 70 1.23 7.07 1.29
CA LEU A 70 0.73 7.93 0.20
C LEU A 70 1.39 9.31 0.20
N LEU A 71 1.54 9.93 1.37
CA LEU A 71 2.24 11.22 1.48
C LEU A 71 3.72 11.11 1.13
N ALA A 72 4.36 9.97 1.45
CA ALA A 72 5.75 9.72 1.12
C ALA A 72 5.98 9.53 -0.38
N SER A 73 5.05 8.88 -1.09
CA SER A 73 5.16 8.69 -2.55
C SER A 73 5.05 10.00 -3.32
N GLU A 74 4.17 10.91 -2.90
CA GLU A 74 4.04 12.25 -3.52
C GLU A 74 5.32 13.09 -3.36
N ARG A 75 6.00 12.99 -2.21
CA ARG A 75 7.26 13.69 -1.97
C ARG A 75 8.39 13.20 -2.87
N GLN A 76 8.46 11.89 -3.16
CA GLN A 76 9.47 11.31 -4.03
C GLN A 76 9.27 11.70 -5.51
N ASP A 77 8.03 11.80 -5.97
CA ASP A 77 7.73 12.27 -7.32
C ASP A 77 8.00 13.77 -7.50
N GLY A 78 7.76 14.58 -6.46
CA GLY A 78 8.11 16.00 -6.44
C GLY A 78 9.61 16.26 -6.56
N ASP A 79 10.42 15.50 -5.82
CA ASP A 79 11.88 15.62 -5.84
C ASP A 79 12.48 15.11 -7.16
N THR A 80 11.95 14.00 -7.68
CA THR A 80 12.36 13.45 -8.99
C THR A 80 12.02 14.40 -10.15
N ARG A 81 10.93 15.17 -10.06
CA ARG A 81 10.60 16.23 -11.03
C ARG A 81 11.47 17.47 -10.88
N ALA A 82 11.93 17.80 -9.67
CA ALA A 82 12.82 18.93 -9.42
C ALA A 82 14.23 18.70 -9.99
N VAL A 83 14.73 17.47 -9.94
CA VAL A 83 16.07 17.09 -10.47
C VAL A 83 16.13 17.01 -12.00
N ARG A 84 14.98 16.89 -12.68
CA ARG A 84 14.90 16.85 -14.15
C ARG A 84 14.70 18.22 -14.82
N ARG A 85 14.80 19.32 -14.06
CA ARG A 85 14.71 20.70 -14.57
C ARG A 85 16.06 21.37 -14.60
#